data_AF-A0A954NFU9-F1
#
_entry.id   AF-A0A954NFU9-F1
#
_cell.length_a   1.000
_cell.length_b   1.000
_cell.length_c   1.000
_cell.angle_alpha   90.00
_cell.angle_beta   90.00
_cell.angle_gamma   90.00
#
_symmetry.space_group_name_H-M   'P 1'
#
loop_
_entity.id
_entity.type
_entity.pdbx_description
1 polymer ?
#
loop_
_entity_poly.entity_id
_entity_poly.type
_entity_poly.pdbx_seq_one_letter_code
_entity_poly.pdbx_strand_id
1 'polypeptide(L)'
;MQIYGFGQIHQAHAVKPTQRFEEVRDAAAASKTQYGPDELEISSEAQEVLASGEASTVRADKIANIREQIANGTYETPEKLEIAMNRLFDVLG
;
A
#
# COMPACT_ATOMS: atom_id res chain seq x y z
N MET A 1 72.56 -30.71 40.54
CA MET A 1 71.30 -30.25 39.93
C MET A 1 71.66 -29.43 38.72
N GLN A 2 71.55 -30.01 37.53
CA GLN A 2 72.08 -29.49 36.26
C GLN A 2 70.88 -29.15 35.39
N ILE A 3 70.63 -27.86 35.17
CA ILE A 3 69.44 -27.37 34.45
C ILE A 3 69.88 -27.07 33.02
N TYR A 4 69.51 -27.95 32.09
CA TYR A 4 69.61 -27.69 30.66
C TYR A 4 68.44 -26.80 30.24
N GLY A 5 68.75 -25.60 29.75
CA GLY A 5 67.77 -24.67 29.20
C GLY A 5 68.21 -24.19 27.83
N PHE A 6 67.95 -24.99 26.79
CA PHE A 6 67.99 -24.51 25.41
C PHE A 6 66.66 -23.78 25.15
N GLY A 7 66.67 -22.46 25.23
CA GLY A 7 65.49 -21.65 24.95
C GLY A 7 65.12 -21.73 23.47
N GLN A 8 63.95 -22.28 23.17
CA GLN A 8 63.36 -22.22 21.83
C GLN A 8 62.98 -20.77 21.50
N ILE A 9 63.59 -20.26 20.42
CA ILE A 9 63.30 -18.94 19.86
C ILE A 9 61.98 -19.07 19.08
N HIS A 10 60.92 -18.40 19.52
CA HIS A 10 59.65 -18.40 18.79
C HIS A 10 59.80 -17.54 17.53
N GLN A 11 59.50 -18.10 16.37
CA GLN A 11 59.59 -17.39 15.09
C GLN A 11 58.42 -16.42 14.93
N ALA A 12 58.62 -15.30 14.23
CA ALA A 12 57.57 -14.32 13.98
C ALA A 12 56.39 -14.96 13.21
N HIS A 13 55.19 -14.91 13.77
CA HIS A 13 53.97 -15.35 13.08
C HIS A 13 53.34 -14.17 12.34
N ALA A 14 52.87 -14.40 11.11
CA ALA A 14 52.23 -13.38 10.30
C ALA A 14 50.81 -13.06 10.81
N VAL A 15 50.48 -11.78 10.95
CA VAL A 15 49.16 -11.29 11.40
C VAL A 15 48.18 -11.33 10.22
N LYS A 16 47.01 -11.96 10.40
CA LYS A 16 45.93 -11.99 9.40
C LYS A 16 45.25 -10.60 9.33
N PRO A 17 45.03 -10.03 8.12
CA PRO A 17 44.30 -8.78 7.99
C PRO A 17 42.81 -8.98 8.32
N THR A 18 42.24 -8.04 9.05
CA THR A 18 40.80 -7.96 9.29
C THR A 18 40.12 -7.36 8.05
N GLN A 19 39.00 -7.95 7.62
CA GLN A 19 38.23 -7.47 6.49
C GLN A 19 37.74 -6.04 6.78
N ARG A 20 38.25 -5.07 6.03
CA ARG A 20 37.78 -3.67 6.08
C ARG A 20 36.55 -3.57 5.19
N PHE A 21 35.43 -3.22 5.80
CA PHE A 21 34.11 -3.01 5.19
C PHE A 21 34.18 -2.05 3.98
N GLU A 22 34.14 -2.59 2.77
CA GLU A 22 33.68 -1.94 1.53
C GLU A 22 32.15 -2.12 1.40
N GLU A 23 31.39 -1.94 2.49
CA GLU A 23 29.94 -2.21 2.51
C GLU A 23 29.09 -0.98 2.86
N VAL A 24 29.70 0.21 2.96
CA VAL A 24 28.98 1.44 3.37
C VAL A 24 28.40 2.21 2.17
N ARG A 25 28.60 1.75 0.92
CA ARG A 25 28.00 2.40 -0.27
C ARG A 25 26.67 1.82 -0.74
N ASP A 26 26.28 0.62 -0.29
CA ASP A 26 24.95 0.05 -0.58
C ASP A 26 23.90 0.36 0.51
N ALA A 27 24.32 0.88 1.67
CA ALA A 27 23.43 1.22 2.78
C ALA A 27 22.53 2.45 2.53
N ALA A 28 22.71 3.19 1.43
CA ALA A 28 21.85 4.32 1.06
C ALA A 28 20.62 3.92 0.22
N ALA A 29 20.54 2.67 -0.25
CA ALA A 29 19.42 2.19 -1.08
C ALA A 29 18.37 1.35 -0.30
N ALA A 30 18.66 0.99 0.95
CA ALA A 30 17.82 0.07 1.73
C ALA A 30 17.27 0.73 3.01
N SER A 31 16.49 1.81 2.85
CA SER A 31 15.51 2.20 3.87
C SER A 31 14.25 2.73 3.19
N LYS A 32 13.68 1.92 2.29
CA LYS A 32 12.23 1.92 2.17
C LYS A 32 11.76 1.00 3.27
N THR A 33 11.26 1.57 4.37
CA THR A 33 10.45 0.82 5.33
C THR A 33 9.35 0.12 4.51
N GLN A 34 9.51 -1.18 4.31
CA GLN A 34 8.46 -1.99 3.71
C GLN A 34 7.36 -2.05 4.77
N TYR A 35 6.31 -1.25 4.58
CA TYR A 35 5.08 -1.44 5.31
C TYR A 35 4.62 -2.88 5.02
N GLY A 36 4.25 -3.61 6.09
CA GLY A 36 3.60 -4.91 5.93
C GLY A 36 2.29 -4.75 5.16
N PRO A 37 1.68 -5.85 4.68
CA PRO A 37 0.37 -5.76 4.03
C PRO A 37 -0.63 -5.14 5.01
N ASP A 38 -1.26 -4.04 4.61
CA ASP A 38 -2.36 -3.46 5.38
C ASP A 38 -3.56 -4.41 5.29
N GLU A 39 -4.12 -4.79 6.45
CA GLU A 39 -5.33 -5.63 6.54
C GLU A 39 -6.55 -4.75 6.81
N LEU A 40 -7.60 -4.94 6.01
CA LEU A 40 -8.90 -4.27 6.15
C LEU A 40 -9.91 -5.25 6.72
N GLU A 41 -10.25 -5.08 8.00
CA GLU A 41 -11.32 -5.84 8.67
C GLU A 41 -12.65 -5.09 8.56
N ILE A 42 -13.59 -5.64 7.78
CA ILE A 42 -14.96 -5.12 7.67
C ILE A 42 -15.85 -5.91 8.63
N SER A 43 -16.63 -5.23 9.46
CA SER A 43 -17.52 -5.89 10.43
C SER A 43 -18.57 -6.77 9.75
N SER A 44 -18.99 -7.83 10.44
CA SER A 44 -20.03 -8.77 9.99
C SER A 44 -21.32 -8.07 9.59
N GLU A 45 -21.72 -7.06 10.36
CA GLU A 45 -22.96 -6.32 10.14
C GLU A 45 -22.87 -5.45 8.86
N ALA A 46 -21.70 -4.85 8.61
CA ALA A 46 -21.47 -4.09 7.38
C ALA A 46 -21.47 -4.99 6.13
N GLN A 47 -20.92 -6.21 6.23
CA GLN A 47 -20.99 -7.19 5.13
C GLN A 47 -22.43 -7.63 4.84
N GLU A 48 -23.23 -7.86 5.87
CA GLU A 48 -24.66 -8.21 5.73
C GLU A 48 -25.48 -7.07 5.11
N VAL A 49 -25.22 -5.81 5.49
CA VAL A 49 -25.87 -4.63 4.89
C VAL A 49 -25.48 -4.45 3.42
N LEU A 50 -24.22 -4.71 3.07
CA LEU A 50 -23.77 -4.67 1.67
C LEU A 50 -24.38 -5.80 0.83
N ALA A 51 -24.49 -7.00 1.39
CA ALA A 51 -25.07 -8.17 0.73
C ALA A 51 -26.60 -8.04 0.56
N SER A 52 -27.27 -7.43 1.54
CA SER A 52 -28.71 -7.15 1.52
C SER A 52 -29.08 -5.88 0.74
N GLY A 53 -28.14 -5.30 -0.02
CA GLY A 53 -28.37 -4.23 -0.99
C GLY A 53 -29.25 -4.68 -2.17
N GLU A 54 -30.49 -5.05 -1.84
CA GLU A 54 -31.66 -5.40 -2.64
C GLU A 54 -32.01 -4.28 -3.62
N ALA A 55 -31.22 -4.14 -4.67
CA ALA A 55 -31.43 -3.08 -5.64
C ALA A 55 -30.98 -3.43 -7.05
N SER A 56 -30.67 -4.69 -7.36
CA SER A 56 -30.22 -5.06 -8.70
C SER A 56 -31.33 -4.87 -9.76
N THR A 57 -32.55 -5.34 -9.50
CA THR A 57 -33.68 -5.28 -10.45
C THR A 57 -34.24 -3.86 -10.58
N VAL A 58 -34.57 -3.20 -9.47
CA VAL A 58 -35.09 -1.83 -9.47
C VAL A 58 -34.09 -0.83 -10.07
N ARG A 59 -32.78 -1.06 -9.91
CA ARG A 59 -31.77 -0.23 -10.59
C ARG A 59 -31.74 -0.49 -12.09
N ALA A 60 -31.92 -1.73 -12.55
CA ALA A 60 -31.90 -2.04 -13.98
C ALA A 60 -33.00 -1.27 -14.74
N ASP A 61 -34.22 -1.25 -14.21
CA ASP A 61 -35.34 -0.51 -14.82
C ASP A 61 -35.11 1.00 -14.81
N LYS A 62 -34.60 1.55 -13.69
CA LYS A 62 -34.23 2.97 -13.59
C LYS A 62 -33.12 3.33 -14.57
N ILE A 63 -32.12 2.47 -14.74
CA ILE A 63 -31.01 2.67 -15.69
C ILE A 63 -31.54 2.66 -17.13
N ALA A 64 -32.44 1.74 -17.47
CA ALA A 64 -33.05 1.70 -18.80
C ALA A 64 -33.82 2.99 -19.10
N ASN A 65 -34.66 3.45 -18.17
CA ASN A 65 -35.41 4.69 -18.34
C ASN A 65 -34.51 5.93 -18.44
N ILE A 66 -33.44 6.00 -17.63
CA ILE A 66 -32.46 7.10 -17.71
C ILE A 66 -31.75 7.09 -19.07
N ARG A 67 -31.37 5.92 -19.59
CA ARG A 67 -30.76 5.81 -20.93
C ARG A 67 -31.68 6.33 -22.02
N GLU A 68 -32.97 6.02 -21.96
CA GLU A 68 -33.97 6.55 -22.90
C GLU A 68 -34.08 8.08 -22.81
N GLN A 69 -34.14 8.65 -21.60
CA GLN A 69 -34.17 10.10 -21.41
C GLN A 69 -32.91 10.78 -21.98
N ILE A 70 -31.73 10.17 -21.83
CA ILE A 70 -30.48 10.69 -22.38
C ILE A 70 -30.52 10.64 -23.91
N ALA A 71 -30.95 9.51 -24.49
CA ALA A 71 -31.08 9.37 -25.94
C ALA A 71 -32.06 10.39 -26.55
N ASN A 72 -33.14 10.69 -25.84
CA ASN A 72 -34.13 11.68 -26.23
C ASN A 72 -33.72 13.14 -25.90
N GLY A 73 -32.57 13.34 -25.23
CA GLY A 73 -32.09 14.66 -24.82
C GLY A 73 -32.92 15.33 -23.72
N THR A 74 -33.82 14.61 -23.06
CA THR A 74 -34.71 15.12 -22.00
C THR A 74 -34.16 14.88 -20.58
N TYR A 75 -32.99 14.25 -20.48
CA TYR A 75 -32.38 13.97 -19.19
C TYR A 75 -31.92 15.23 -18.46
N GLU A 76 -31.37 16.20 -19.18
CA GLU A 76 -30.83 17.43 -18.60
C GLU A 76 -31.94 18.43 -18.32
N THR A 77 -32.26 18.65 -17.05
CA THR A 77 -33.21 19.67 -16.61
C THR A 77 -32.50 20.71 -15.74
N PRO A 78 -33.00 21.96 -15.65
CA PRO A 78 -32.41 22.99 -14.81
C PRO A 78 -32.22 22.53 -13.35
N GLU A 79 -33.19 21.80 -12.79
CA GLU A 79 -33.11 21.32 -11.41
C GLU A 79 -32.01 20.25 -11.23
N LYS A 80 -31.85 19.34 -12.20
CA LYS A 80 -30.80 18.31 -12.15
C LYS A 80 -29.41 18.93 -12.25
N LEU A 81 -29.25 19.98 -13.06
CA LEU A 81 -27.98 20.70 -13.20
C LEU A 81 -27.61 21.44 -11.92
N GLU A 82 -28.56 22.09 -11.25
CA GLU A 82 -28.34 22.75 -9.96
C GLU A 82 -27.89 21.73 -8.89
N ILE A 83 -28.55 20.58 -8.81
CA ILE A 83 -28.17 19.50 -7.89
C ILE A 83 -26.77 18.97 -8.21
N ALA A 84 -26.46 18.76 -9.50
CA ALA A 84 -25.15 18.28 -9.91
C ALA A 84 -24.05 19.27 -9.53
N MET A 85 -24.30 20.56 -9.71
CA MET A 85 -23.36 21.63 -9.36
C MET A 85 -23.14 21.73 -7.85
N ASN A 86 -24.20 21.66 -7.05
CA ASN A 86 -24.08 21.66 -5.58
C ASN A 86 -23.26 20.47 -5.07
N ARG A 87 -23.53 19.26 -5.59
CA ARG A 87 -22.75 18.07 -5.23
C ARG A 87 -21.29 18.15 -5.65
N LEU A 88 -21.02 18.79 -6.80
CA LEU A 88 -19.64 19.01 -7.23
C LEU A 88 -18.89 19.91 -6.24
N PHE A 89 -19.53 20.97 -5.75
CA PHE A 89 -18.92 21.84 -4.73
C PHE A 89 -18.73 21.13 -3.39
N ASP A 90 -19.68 20.29 -2.96
CA ASP A 90 -19.53 19.48 -1.75
C ASP A 90 -18.34 18.52 -1.80
N VAL A 91 -17.98 18.02 -3.00
CA VAL A 91 -16.84 17.11 -3.19
C VAL A 91 -15.51 17.87 -3.24
N LEU A 92 -15.52 19.14 -3.67
CA LEU A 92 -14.32 19.96 -3.83
C LEU A 92 -13.96 20.81 -2.61
N GLY A 93 -14.89 20.97 -1.67
CA GLY A 93 -14.69 21.68 -0.38
C GLY A 93 -14.13 20.77 0.70
#